data_AF-A0A8H6ZJQ2-F1
#
_entry.id   AF-A0A8H6ZJQ2-F1
#
_cell.length_a   1.000
_cell.length_b   1.000
_cell.length_c   1.000
_cell.angle_alpha   90.00
_cell.angle_beta   90.00
_cell.angle_gamma   90.00
#
_symmetry.space_group_name_H-M   'P 1'
#
loop_
_entity.id
_entity.type
_entity.pdbx_description
1 polymer ?
#
loop_
_entity_poly.entity_id
_entity_poly.type
_entity_poly.pdbx_seq_one_letter_code
_entity_poly.pdbx_strand_id
1 'polypeptide(L)'
;MGTRGYCVYRHRAKYVARYNHYDSYPENFGVQKVKTIPRNPSAYKKWLEKMRGLLERLFRRAGVVEEESDDGEDERYHVDDDDLDIEEVKISEERPYPDMLIEYVYEIDLDDEVFWVNGMPIFRLDRMPTAEVFLEVLGEDSYGHFATTESVPSRHRYRIAAPPQPLSADMASYESLRGSTSVGTDIYELLSVAEEPSPDERVCIRLYEVIVGVLMRSRKFVSPLLASQITPLAPSTIPPYIVSTAKSLVFRAFLPMVFHPDVALSSEEWIEEQGDGDGAEMLWLKPDVCFSAGFYLEHDEHLRAAVGRMVRSIQQTSKPGVVYGIICSVFHCVIVRFELGSFQHTPALRFLPSRFADSPSTPGITALLRLAYAPRYNDALSEIVLSKWQFKPRLDAPQATYMDRLPPELIARIASFIPDLKTLLAFASLNPTTAAQAGSELRFPFIGDYHLLQVKTHDDLTQAMFVGRNGRGRTTTLCVQGMGPDDTMYNTQQRFGSECYSVFTHIEDARDAAYVLQAVQSRY
;
A
#
# COMPACT_ATOMS: atom_id res chain seq x y z
N MET A 1 -16.24 -32.86 6.23
CA MET A 1 -16.17 -31.72 5.30
C MET A 1 -14.69 -31.49 5.05
N GLY A 2 -14.20 -31.68 3.83
CA GLY A 2 -12.78 -31.52 3.53
C GLY A 2 -12.44 -30.10 3.14
N THR A 3 -11.17 -29.72 3.28
CA THR A 3 -10.62 -28.44 2.81
C THR A 3 -10.33 -28.52 1.31
N ARG A 4 -10.70 -27.49 0.55
CA ARG A 4 -10.57 -27.41 -0.90
C ARG A 4 -9.34 -26.59 -1.26
N GLY A 5 -8.85 -26.78 -2.48
CA GLY A 5 -7.67 -26.04 -2.89
C GLY A 5 -7.33 -26.14 -4.37
N TYR A 6 -6.30 -25.38 -4.76
CA TYR A 6 -5.73 -25.42 -6.09
C TYR A 6 -4.27 -25.88 -6.07
N CYS A 7 -3.92 -26.70 -7.06
CA CYS A 7 -2.54 -26.86 -7.51
C CYS A 7 -2.37 -26.00 -8.76
N VAL A 8 -1.42 -25.08 -8.74
CA VAL A 8 -1.25 -24.08 -9.78
C VAL A 8 0.17 -24.17 -10.32
N TYR A 9 0.31 -24.18 -11.64
CA TYR A 9 1.60 -24.01 -12.31
C TYR A 9 1.60 -22.66 -13.02
N ARG A 10 2.67 -21.87 -12.87
CA ARG A 10 2.86 -20.62 -13.62
C ARG A 10 3.96 -20.81 -14.65
N HIS A 11 3.67 -20.46 -15.90
CA HIS A 11 4.65 -20.41 -16.98
C HIS A 11 4.26 -19.40 -18.06
N ARG A 12 5.23 -18.62 -18.56
CA ARG A 12 5.03 -17.50 -19.50
C ARG A 12 3.95 -16.54 -19.02
N ALA A 13 3.99 -16.19 -17.73
CA ALA A 13 3.01 -15.34 -17.05
C ALA A 13 1.55 -15.84 -17.11
N LYS A 14 1.32 -17.11 -17.44
CA LYS A 14 0.00 -17.76 -17.43
C LYS A 14 -0.07 -18.78 -16.30
N TYR A 15 -1.23 -18.87 -15.65
CA TYR A 15 -1.53 -19.76 -14.55
C TYR A 15 -2.40 -20.92 -15.03
N VAL A 16 -1.98 -22.15 -14.75
CA VAL A 16 -2.75 -23.38 -14.99
C VAL A 16 -3.15 -23.95 -13.63
N ALA A 17 -4.42 -23.79 -13.27
CA ALA A 17 -4.97 -24.20 -11.97
C ALA A 17 -5.79 -25.50 -12.10
N ARG A 18 -5.48 -26.47 -11.24
CA ARG A 18 -6.23 -27.72 -11.06
C ARG A 18 -6.88 -27.74 -9.69
N TYR A 19 -8.18 -28.02 -9.67
CA TYR A 19 -8.97 -28.09 -8.44
C TYR A 19 -8.72 -29.39 -7.67
N ASN A 20 -8.65 -29.28 -6.33
CA ASN A 20 -8.61 -30.40 -5.40
C ASN A 20 -9.77 -30.28 -4.41
N HIS A 21 -10.58 -31.34 -4.33
CA HIS A 21 -11.84 -31.33 -3.60
C HIS A 21 -11.69 -31.45 -2.08
N TYR A 22 -10.66 -32.15 -1.58
CA TYR A 22 -10.56 -32.53 -0.16
C TYR A 22 -9.11 -32.51 0.34
N ASP A 23 -8.96 -32.29 1.65
CA ASP A 23 -7.71 -32.37 2.40
C ASP A 23 -6.55 -31.51 1.85
N SER A 24 -6.90 -30.35 1.30
CA SER A 24 -5.95 -29.36 0.79
C SER A 24 -5.03 -28.68 1.83
N TYR A 25 -5.13 -28.99 3.13
CA TYR A 25 -4.26 -28.41 4.16
C TYR A 25 -2.77 -28.82 3.98
N PRO A 26 -1.81 -28.08 4.58
CA PRO A 26 -0.38 -28.27 4.35
C PRO A 26 0.12 -29.69 4.63
N GLU A 27 -0.36 -30.33 5.69
CA GLU A 27 0.06 -31.64 6.16
C GLU A 27 -0.24 -32.78 5.17
N ASN A 28 -1.21 -32.58 4.27
CA ASN A 28 -1.55 -33.55 3.25
C ASN A 28 -1.23 -33.03 1.83
N PHE A 29 -2.10 -32.22 1.25
CA PHE A 29 -1.93 -31.79 -0.14
C PHE A 29 -0.67 -30.94 -0.34
N GLY A 30 -0.34 -30.05 0.60
CA GLY A 30 0.91 -29.27 0.56
C GLY A 30 2.15 -30.18 0.52
N VAL A 31 2.23 -31.16 1.43
CA VAL A 31 3.29 -32.17 1.45
C VAL A 31 3.35 -32.97 0.14
N GLN A 32 2.20 -33.34 -0.44
CA GLN A 32 2.17 -34.02 -1.73
C GLN A 32 2.83 -33.15 -2.81
N LYS A 33 2.54 -31.84 -2.87
CA LYS A 33 3.17 -30.93 -3.84
C LYS A 33 4.65 -30.74 -3.60
N VAL A 34 5.08 -30.55 -2.36
CA VAL A 34 6.51 -30.49 -2.01
C VAL A 34 7.25 -31.75 -2.48
N LYS A 35 6.64 -32.94 -2.34
CA LYS A 35 7.24 -34.21 -2.78
C LYS A 35 7.36 -34.36 -4.29
N THR A 36 6.51 -33.69 -5.09
CA THR A 36 6.57 -33.75 -6.56
C THR A 36 7.78 -32.99 -7.14
N ILE A 37 8.38 -32.06 -6.40
CA ILE A 37 9.49 -31.24 -6.88
C ILE A 37 10.83 -31.92 -6.51
N PRO A 38 11.68 -32.28 -7.48
CA PRO A 38 12.94 -32.96 -7.18
C PRO A 38 13.94 -32.05 -6.45
N ARG A 39 14.61 -32.60 -5.43
CA ARG A 39 15.64 -31.89 -4.64
C ARG A 39 17.06 -32.04 -5.18
N ASN A 40 17.30 -33.05 -6.03
CA ASN A 40 18.60 -33.26 -6.66
C ASN A 40 18.75 -32.28 -7.84
N PRO A 41 19.84 -31.50 -7.95
CA PRO A 41 19.98 -30.48 -8.99
C PRO A 41 19.83 -30.99 -10.43
N SER A 42 20.37 -32.16 -10.74
CA SER A 42 20.29 -32.75 -12.09
C SER A 42 18.89 -33.26 -12.41
N ALA A 43 18.22 -33.89 -11.42
CA ALA A 43 16.84 -34.32 -11.56
C ALA A 43 15.87 -33.13 -11.65
N TYR A 44 16.14 -32.08 -10.87
CA TYR A 44 15.37 -30.84 -10.87
C TYR A 44 15.38 -30.16 -12.24
N LYS A 45 16.55 -30.01 -12.87
CA LYS A 45 16.65 -29.41 -14.21
C LYS A 45 15.82 -30.17 -15.25
N LYS A 46 15.93 -31.49 -15.28
CA LYS A 46 15.15 -32.35 -16.18
C LYS A 46 13.64 -32.23 -15.92
N TRP A 47 13.25 -32.18 -14.64
CA TRP A 47 11.86 -31.99 -14.25
C TRP A 47 11.33 -30.62 -14.66
N LEU A 48 12.11 -29.55 -14.46
CA LEU A 48 11.74 -28.18 -14.84
C LEU A 48 11.50 -28.06 -16.35
N GLU A 49 12.41 -28.60 -17.16
CA GLU A 49 12.28 -28.66 -18.62
C GLU A 49 11.06 -29.48 -19.04
N LYS A 50 10.84 -30.66 -18.42
CA LYS A 50 9.64 -31.49 -18.66
C LYS A 50 8.36 -30.71 -18.38
N MET A 51 8.28 -30.03 -17.23
CA MET A 51 7.08 -29.30 -16.80
C MET A 51 6.80 -28.09 -17.70
N ARG A 52 7.83 -27.31 -18.06
CA ARG A 52 7.68 -26.20 -19.03
C ARG A 52 7.18 -26.71 -20.38
N GLY A 53 7.79 -27.76 -20.93
CA GLY A 53 7.35 -28.35 -22.21
C GLY A 53 5.95 -28.97 -22.16
N LEU A 54 5.52 -29.47 -21.00
CA LEU A 54 4.14 -29.93 -20.80
C LEU A 54 3.15 -28.76 -20.83
N LEU A 55 3.43 -27.66 -20.12
CA LEU A 55 2.59 -26.46 -20.14
C LEU A 55 2.54 -25.80 -21.53
N GLU A 56 3.65 -25.76 -22.27
CA GLU A 56 3.67 -25.26 -23.65
C GLU A 56 2.77 -26.08 -24.59
N ARG A 57 2.74 -27.41 -24.44
CA ARG A 57 1.79 -28.27 -25.17
C ARG A 57 0.34 -28.01 -24.76
N LEU A 58 0.08 -27.80 -23.47
CA LEU A 58 -1.25 -27.43 -22.99
C LEU A 58 -1.71 -26.08 -23.56
N PHE A 59 -0.83 -25.07 -23.58
CA PHE A 59 -1.14 -23.77 -24.17
C PHE A 59 -1.45 -23.86 -25.66
N ARG A 60 -0.71 -24.69 -26.42
CA ARG A 60 -1.02 -24.96 -27.84
C ARG A 60 -2.37 -25.64 -28.01
N ARG A 61 -2.66 -26.72 -27.25
CA ARG A 61 -3.94 -27.44 -27.36
C ARG A 61 -5.15 -26.60 -26.91
N ALA A 62 -4.95 -25.68 -25.98
CA ALA A 62 -5.98 -24.74 -25.55
C ALA A 62 -6.18 -23.54 -26.50
N GLY A 63 -5.39 -23.42 -27.57
CA GLY A 63 -5.45 -22.29 -28.52
C GLY A 63 -4.95 -20.97 -27.92
N VAL A 64 -4.12 -21.03 -26.88
CA VAL A 64 -3.62 -19.88 -26.10
C VAL A 64 -2.34 -19.28 -26.68
N VAL A 65 -1.76 -19.92 -27.69
CA VAL A 65 -0.60 -19.47 -28.50
C VAL A 65 -0.96 -19.73 -29.97
N GLU A 66 -0.74 -18.75 -30.86
CA GLU A 66 -0.93 -18.94 -32.30
C GLU A 66 0.06 -19.98 -32.84
N GLU A 67 -0.37 -20.82 -33.78
CA GLU A 67 0.52 -21.74 -34.50
C GLU A 67 1.56 -20.91 -35.27
N GLU A 68 2.79 -20.82 -34.77
CA GLU A 68 3.91 -20.70 -35.69
C GLU A 68 3.90 -22.01 -36.49
N SER A 69 3.54 -21.91 -37.77
CA SER A 69 3.63 -23.00 -38.73
C SER A 69 5.08 -23.47 -38.80
N ASP A 70 5.39 -24.46 -37.98
CA ASP A 70 6.66 -25.19 -38.01
C ASP A 70 6.41 -26.51 -38.74
N ASP A 71 6.93 -26.57 -39.96
CA ASP A 71 6.79 -27.65 -40.92
C ASP A 71 7.66 -28.89 -40.56
N GLY A 72 7.88 -29.12 -39.27
CA GLY A 72 8.77 -30.14 -38.74
C GLY A 72 8.01 -31.33 -38.14
N GLU A 73 7.99 -32.45 -38.85
CA GLU A 73 7.67 -33.75 -38.26
C GLU A 73 8.61 -34.00 -37.07
N ASP A 74 8.09 -33.98 -35.85
CA ASP A 74 8.86 -34.40 -34.68
C ASP A 74 8.12 -35.44 -33.83
N GLU A 75 8.89 -36.44 -33.43
CA GLU A 75 8.47 -37.80 -33.14
C GLU A 75 7.48 -37.93 -31.98
N ARG A 76 6.57 -38.91 -32.12
CA ARG A 76 5.64 -39.37 -31.08
C ARG A 76 6.40 -39.86 -29.84
N TYR A 77 6.69 -38.96 -28.91
CA TYR A 77 6.90 -39.33 -27.51
C TYR A 77 5.54 -39.72 -26.92
N HIS A 78 5.30 -41.03 -26.78
CA HIS A 78 4.24 -41.53 -25.92
C HIS A 78 4.51 -41.04 -24.49
N VAL A 79 3.70 -40.10 -24.03
CA VAL A 79 3.62 -39.70 -22.63
C VAL A 79 2.47 -40.51 -22.05
N ASP A 80 2.70 -41.22 -20.96
CA ASP A 80 1.62 -41.85 -20.19
C ASP A 80 0.55 -40.78 -19.90
N ASP A 81 -0.71 -41.09 -20.24
CA ASP A 81 -1.88 -40.19 -20.28
C ASP A 81 -2.28 -39.56 -18.91
N ASP A 82 -1.48 -39.68 -17.86
CA ASP A 82 -1.89 -39.37 -16.47
C ASP A 82 -1.49 -37.98 -15.94
N ASP A 83 -0.65 -37.20 -16.63
CA ASP A 83 0.02 -36.10 -15.93
C ASP A 83 -0.77 -34.77 -15.86
N LEU A 84 -1.60 -34.38 -16.85
CA LEU A 84 -2.54 -33.23 -16.76
C LEU A 84 -3.67 -33.34 -17.81
N ASP A 85 -4.86 -33.79 -17.41
CA ASP A 85 -6.06 -33.74 -18.24
C ASP A 85 -6.53 -32.29 -18.46
N ILE A 86 -6.66 -31.89 -19.73
CA ILE A 86 -7.07 -30.53 -20.12
C ILE A 86 -8.51 -30.20 -19.66
N GLU A 87 -9.37 -31.21 -19.56
CA GLU A 87 -10.77 -31.01 -19.19
C GLU A 87 -10.95 -30.57 -17.72
N GLU A 88 -9.94 -30.75 -16.86
CA GLU A 88 -9.99 -30.41 -15.43
C GLU A 88 -9.17 -29.17 -15.04
N VAL A 89 -8.53 -28.47 -15.99
CA VAL A 89 -7.64 -27.34 -15.69
C VAL A 89 -8.19 -26.00 -16.19
N LYS A 90 -8.03 -24.95 -15.35
CA LYS A 90 -8.36 -23.57 -15.70
C LYS A 90 -7.08 -22.83 -16.07
N ILE A 91 -7.03 -22.24 -17.26
CA ILE A 91 -5.94 -21.37 -17.70
C ILE A 91 -6.36 -19.91 -17.53
N SER A 92 -5.50 -19.08 -16.95
CA SER A 92 -5.77 -17.64 -16.75
C SER A 92 -4.46 -16.85 -16.77
N GLU A 93 -4.55 -15.55 -17.06
CA GLU A 93 -3.47 -14.59 -16.85
C GLU A 93 -3.49 -14.01 -15.43
N GLU A 94 -4.59 -14.20 -14.70
CA GLU A 94 -4.76 -13.76 -13.33
C GLU A 94 -4.31 -14.84 -12.35
N ARG A 95 -3.54 -14.43 -11.33
CA ARG A 95 -3.12 -15.33 -10.25
C ARG A 95 -4.35 -15.78 -9.45
N PRO A 96 -4.58 -17.09 -9.28
CA PRO A 96 -5.63 -17.58 -8.40
C PRO A 96 -5.26 -17.29 -6.94
N TYR A 97 -6.22 -16.74 -6.19
CA TYR A 97 -6.11 -16.53 -4.75
C TYR A 97 -7.09 -17.45 -4.00
N PRO A 98 -6.82 -17.75 -2.72
CA PRO A 98 -7.83 -18.31 -1.83
C PRO A 98 -9.08 -17.42 -1.81
N ASP A 99 -10.25 -18.05 -1.69
CA ASP A 99 -11.54 -17.38 -1.59
C ASP A 99 -12.47 -18.15 -0.62
N MET A 100 -13.76 -17.79 -0.55
CA MET A 100 -14.73 -18.46 0.34
C MET A 100 -14.90 -19.97 0.06
N LEU A 101 -14.55 -20.42 -1.13
CA LEU A 101 -14.67 -21.81 -1.57
C LEU A 101 -13.31 -22.51 -1.65
N ILE A 102 -12.20 -21.78 -1.57
CA ILE A 102 -10.85 -22.27 -1.79
C ILE A 102 -9.96 -21.81 -0.63
N GLU A 103 -9.64 -22.73 0.28
CA GLU A 103 -8.85 -22.42 1.47
C GLU A 103 -7.33 -22.41 1.20
N TYR A 104 -6.87 -23.24 0.27
CA TYR A 104 -5.44 -23.42 -0.01
C TYR A 104 -5.10 -23.36 -1.51
N VAL A 105 -4.06 -22.61 -1.85
CA VAL A 105 -3.51 -22.52 -3.20
C VAL A 105 -2.01 -22.77 -3.13
N TYR A 106 -1.55 -23.84 -3.78
CA TYR A 106 -0.13 -24.15 -3.95
C TYR A 106 0.29 -23.82 -5.36
N GLU A 107 1.11 -22.79 -5.52
CA GLU A 107 1.61 -22.34 -6.82
C GLU A 107 3.08 -22.76 -6.99
N ILE A 108 3.36 -23.42 -8.09
CA ILE A 108 4.68 -23.83 -8.55
C ILE A 108 5.04 -22.90 -9.71
N ASP A 109 5.76 -21.84 -9.39
CA ASP A 109 6.15 -20.81 -10.35
C ASP A 109 7.41 -21.23 -11.10
N LEU A 110 7.24 -21.65 -12.36
CA LEU A 110 8.34 -22.11 -13.19
C LEU A 110 9.06 -20.97 -13.91
N ASP A 111 8.53 -19.75 -13.89
CA ASP A 111 9.17 -18.58 -14.51
C ASP A 111 10.23 -18.01 -13.55
N ASP A 112 9.82 -17.72 -12.32
CA ASP A 112 10.70 -17.17 -11.28
C ASP A 112 11.32 -18.26 -10.37
N GLU A 113 10.97 -19.53 -10.59
CA GLU A 113 11.45 -20.70 -9.83
C GLU A 113 11.14 -20.62 -8.32
N VAL A 114 9.91 -20.22 -7.97
CA VAL A 114 9.44 -20.05 -6.58
C VAL A 114 8.22 -20.92 -6.27
N PHE A 115 8.19 -21.50 -5.07
CA PHE A 115 7.03 -22.16 -4.50
C PHE A 115 6.24 -21.18 -3.66
N TRP A 116 4.97 -21.00 -4.00
CA TRP A 116 4.05 -20.07 -3.38
C TRP A 116 2.94 -20.82 -2.64
N VAL A 117 2.50 -20.27 -1.51
CA VAL A 117 1.35 -20.77 -0.74
C VAL A 117 0.41 -19.60 -0.47
N ASN A 118 -0.84 -19.70 -0.90
CA ASN A 118 -1.88 -18.66 -0.77
C ASN A 118 -1.42 -17.27 -1.25
N GLY A 119 -0.68 -17.24 -2.36
CA GLY A 119 -0.14 -16.01 -2.93
C GLY A 119 1.09 -15.44 -2.20
N MET A 120 1.67 -16.15 -1.23
CA MET A 120 2.92 -15.76 -0.57
C MET A 120 4.09 -16.60 -1.07
N PRO A 121 5.26 -16.01 -1.40
CA PRO A 121 6.44 -16.75 -1.81
C PRO A 121 7.09 -17.39 -0.59
N ILE A 122 7.32 -18.70 -0.63
CA ILE A 122 7.81 -19.47 0.52
C ILE A 122 9.22 -20.00 0.27
N PHE A 123 9.43 -20.76 -0.82
CA PHE A 123 10.72 -21.40 -1.11
C PHE A 123 11.14 -21.21 -2.55
N ARG A 124 12.44 -21.36 -2.82
CA ARG A 124 12.94 -21.56 -4.19
C ARG A 124 12.78 -23.03 -4.61
N LEU A 125 12.43 -23.27 -5.87
CA LEU A 125 12.12 -24.61 -6.40
C LEU A 125 13.37 -25.51 -6.53
N ASP A 126 14.52 -24.98 -6.92
CA ASP A 126 15.77 -25.76 -7.09
C ASP A 126 16.39 -26.24 -5.77
N ARG A 127 15.91 -25.72 -4.63
CA ARG A 127 16.33 -26.10 -3.27
C ARG A 127 15.12 -26.30 -2.36
N MET A 128 14.12 -27.05 -2.80
CA MET A 128 12.98 -27.37 -1.94
C MET A 128 13.37 -28.10 -0.65
N PRO A 129 12.70 -27.81 0.49
CA PRO A 129 12.86 -28.57 1.73
C PRO A 129 12.27 -29.98 1.63
N THR A 130 12.49 -30.81 2.66
CA THR A 130 11.71 -32.06 2.82
C THR A 130 10.31 -31.75 3.32
N ALA A 131 9.41 -32.74 3.29
CA ALA A 131 8.05 -32.57 3.81
C ALA A 131 8.03 -32.23 5.30
N GLU A 132 8.93 -32.83 6.07
CA GLU A 132 9.05 -32.59 7.52
C GLU A 132 9.51 -31.15 7.78
N VAL A 133 10.56 -30.70 7.08
CA VAL A 133 11.06 -29.32 7.19
C VAL A 133 10.03 -28.31 6.69
N PHE A 134 9.28 -28.63 5.64
CA PHE A 134 8.19 -27.80 5.13
C PHE A 134 7.16 -27.49 6.21
N LEU A 135 6.68 -28.52 6.91
CA LEU A 135 5.69 -28.37 7.98
C LEU A 135 6.27 -27.70 9.22
N GLU A 136 7.54 -27.91 9.52
CA GLU A 136 8.22 -27.30 10.67
C GLU A 136 8.38 -25.78 10.52
N VAL A 137 8.66 -25.30 9.30
CA VAL A 137 9.03 -23.90 9.06
C VAL A 137 7.93 -23.06 8.42
N LEU A 138 6.83 -23.67 7.97
CA LEU A 138 5.67 -22.94 7.47
C LEU A 138 4.85 -22.42 8.66
N GLY A 139 4.75 -21.11 8.77
CA GLY A 139 3.95 -20.44 9.80
C GLY A 139 3.22 -19.23 9.20
N GLU A 140 2.88 -18.28 10.07
CA GLU A 140 2.25 -17.03 9.68
C GLU A 140 3.12 -15.84 10.09
N ASP A 141 3.02 -14.75 9.34
CA ASP A 141 3.57 -13.46 9.72
C ASP A 141 2.62 -12.69 10.66
N SER A 142 3.02 -11.51 11.13
CA SER A 142 2.23 -10.73 12.09
C SER A 142 0.89 -10.24 11.54
N TYR A 143 0.65 -10.38 10.23
CA TYR A 143 -0.58 -9.99 9.55
C TYR A 143 -1.46 -11.19 9.15
N GLY A 144 -1.04 -12.42 9.49
CA GLY A 144 -1.79 -13.65 9.22
C GLY A 144 -1.55 -14.25 7.83
N HIS A 145 -0.49 -13.85 7.13
CA HIS A 145 -0.11 -14.47 5.86
C HIS A 145 0.87 -15.61 6.05
N PHE A 146 0.80 -16.64 5.21
CA PHE A 146 1.80 -17.69 5.22
C PHE A 146 3.21 -17.13 5.00
N ALA A 147 4.13 -17.55 5.85
CA ALA A 147 5.52 -17.15 5.80
C ALA A 147 6.42 -18.28 6.28
N THR A 148 7.72 -18.14 6.02
CA THR A 148 8.71 -19.01 6.66
C THR A 148 9.12 -18.43 8.00
N THR A 149 9.29 -19.31 8.99
CA THR A 149 9.86 -18.93 10.29
C THR A 149 11.33 -18.51 10.14
N GLU A 150 11.85 -17.77 11.12
CA GLU A 150 13.27 -17.36 11.13
C GLU A 150 14.24 -18.55 11.09
N SER A 151 13.81 -19.72 11.59
CA SER A 151 14.59 -20.95 11.61
C SER A 151 14.81 -21.59 10.24
N VAL A 152 14.13 -21.12 9.18
CA VAL A 152 14.31 -21.68 7.84
C VAL A 152 15.76 -21.53 7.37
N PRO A 153 16.43 -22.62 6.95
CA PRO A 153 17.77 -22.53 6.40
C PRO A 153 17.81 -21.64 5.15
N SER A 154 18.78 -20.72 5.09
CA SER A 154 18.92 -19.73 4.01
C SER A 154 18.92 -20.34 2.60
N ARG A 155 19.42 -21.57 2.45
CA ARG A 155 19.41 -22.33 1.20
C ARG A 155 18.02 -22.59 0.61
N HIS A 156 16.96 -22.57 1.43
CA HIS A 156 15.58 -22.83 1.01
C HIS A 156 14.81 -21.53 0.72
N ARG A 157 15.28 -20.38 1.22
CA ARG A 157 14.63 -19.09 1.01
C ARG A 157 14.64 -18.73 -0.48
N TYR A 158 13.54 -18.17 -0.96
CA TYR A 158 13.47 -17.61 -2.31
C TYR A 158 14.47 -16.45 -2.47
N ARG A 159 14.83 -16.15 -3.71
CA ARG A 159 15.79 -15.08 -4.02
C ARG A 159 15.04 -13.80 -4.33
N ILE A 160 15.51 -12.71 -3.72
CA ILE A 160 15.16 -11.35 -4.14
C ILE A 160 16.06 -11.01 -5.34
N ALA A 161 15.48 -10.41 -6.38
CA ALA A 161 16.21 -9.93 -7.54
C ALA A 161 17.26 -8.90 -7.12
N ALA A 162 18.45 -8.97 -7.74
CA ALA A 162 19.45 -7.93 -7.55
C ALA A 162 18.96 -6.62 -8.18
N PRO A 163 19.16 -5.48 -7.52
CA PRO A 163 18.80 -4.19 -8.09
C PRO A 163 19.63 -3.92 -9.37
N PRO A 164 19.02 -3.38 -10.44
CA PRO A 164 19.75 -3.02 -11.66
C PRO A 164 20.63 -1.80 -11.42
N GLN A 165 21.70 -1.61 -12.18
CA GLN A 165 22.54 -0.41 -12.01
C GLN A 165 21.73 0.89 -12.28
N PRO A 166 21.86 1.92 -11.43
CA PRO A 166 21.17 3.19 -11.64
C PRO A 166 21.76 3.97 -12.83
N LEU A 167 20.97 4.91 -13.36
CA LEU A 167 21.39 5.75 -14.48
C LEU A 167 22.51 6.72 -14.07
N SER A 168 23.57 6.79 -14.89
CA SER A 168 24.74 7.64 -14.62
C SER A 168 24.41 9.14 -14.56
N ALA A 169 23.46 9.61 -15.37
CA ALA A 169 23.02 11.01 -15.37
C ALA A 169 22.40 11.43 -14.02
N ASP A 170 21.63 10.54 -13.40
CA ASP A 170 20.97 10.75 -12.11
C ASP A 170 21.98 10.85 -10.98
N MET A 171 22.97 9.95 -10.99
CA MET A 171 24.12 10.03 -10.09
C MET A 171 24.92 11.31 -10.27
N ALA A 172 25.18 11.73 -11.52
CA ALA A 172 25.92 12.96 -11.80
C ALA A 172 25.21 14.22 -11.26
N SER A 173 23.87 14.24 -11.27
CA SER A 173 23.08 15.36 -10.72
C SER A 173 23.14 15.42 -9.20
N TYR A 174 23.20 14.27 -8.54
CA TYR A 174 23.40 14.21 -7.10
C TYR A 174 24.80 14.71 -6.72
N GLU A 175 25.84 14.20 -7.38
CA GLU A 175 27.23 14.51 -7.04
C GLU A 175 27.61 15.97 -7.35
N SER A 176 27.03 16.59 -8.38
CA SER A 176 27.31 17.99 -8.73
C SER A 176 26.87 19.00 -7.64
N LEU A 177 25.88 18.63 -6.83
CA LEU A 177 25.30 19.48 -5.78
C LEU A 177 25.69 19.03 -4.36
N ARG A 178 26.39 17.89 -4.25
CA ARG A 178 26.77 17.27 -2.97
C ARG A 178 27.65 18.16 -2.10
N GLY A 179 28.50 19.01 -2.69
CA GLY A 179 29.43 19.88 -1.95
C GLY A 179 28.77 20.87 -1.00
N SER A 180 27.47 21.15 -1.17
CA SER A 180 26.69 22.10 -0.35
C SER A 180 25.55 21.43 0.43
N THR A 181 25.60 20.10 0.61
CA THR A 181 24.45 19.25 1.03
C THR A 181 24.69 18.58 2.38
N SER A 182 23.64 18.48 3.21
CA SER A 182 23.61 17.60 4.40
C SER A 182 22.88 16.30 4.07
N VAL A 183 23.51 15.16 4.35
CA VAL A 183 22.99 13.82 4.03
C VAL A 183 22.66 13.10 5.33
N GLY A 184 21.50 12.46 5.38
CA GLY A 184 21.09 11.68 6.56
C GLY A 184 20.55 12.56 7.69
N THR A 185 20.00 13.73 7.36
CA THR A 185 19.41 14.66 8.33
C THR A 185 18.15 14.04 8.94
N ASP A 186 18.00 14.12 10.25
CA ASP A 186 16.78 13.66 10.92
C ASP A 186 15.57 14.51 10.51
N ILE A 187 14.38 13.89 10.50
CA ILE A 187 13.19 14.56 9.96
C ILE A 187 12.82 15.83 10.73
N TYR A 188 13.01 15.85 12.05
CA TYR A 188 12.67 17.02 12.86
C TYR A 188 13.58 18.21 12.55
N GLU A 189 14.87 17.96 12.30
CA GLU A 189 15.82 18.99 11.86
C GLU A 189 15.49 19.47 10.46
N LEU A 190 15.26 18.52 9.54
CA LEU A 190 14.94 18.80 8.14
C LEU A 190 13.67 19.67 8.01
N LEU A 191 12.68 19.43 8.88
CA LEU A 191 11.43 20.18 8.90
C LEU A 191 11.44 21.39 9.86
N SER A 192 12.50 21.59 10.64
CA SER A 192 12.58 22.61 11.69
C SER A 192 11.39 22.55 12.68
N VAL A 193 11.08 21.34 13.15
CA VAL A 193 10.01 21.04 14.11
C VAL A 193 10.59 20.37 15.37
N ALA A 194 9.76 20.22 16.41
CA ALA A 194 10.14 19.50 17.62
C ALA A 194 10.55 18.04 17.32
N GLU A 195 11.45 17.46 18.08
CA GLU A 195 11.87 16.06 17.89
C GLU A 195 10.68 15.10 18.01
N GLU A 196 9.95 15.20 19.12
CA GLU A 196 8.77 14.39 19.39
C GLU A 196 7.52 14.94 18.68
N PRO A 197 6.69 14.06 18.08
CA PRO A 197 5.38 14.46 17.57
C PRO A 197 4.49 15.01 18.68
N SER A 198 3.81 16.12 18.38
CA SER A 198 2.72 16.68 19.17
C SER A 198 1.56 15.68 19.33
N PRO A 199 0.69 15.85 20.35
CA PRO A 199 -0.47 14.97 20.53
C PRO A 199 -1.33 14.85 19.27
N ASP A 200 -1.48 15.94 18.52
CA ASP A 200 -2.29 16.00 17.31
C ASP A 200 -1.65 15.21 16.16
N GLU A 201 -0.34 15.41 15.95
CA GLU A 201 0.44 14.60 14.98
C GLU A 201 0.31 13.10 15.30
N ARG A 202 0.33 12.73 16.59
CA ARG A 202 0.19 11.32 17.01
C ARG A 202 -1.15 10.72 16.65
N VAL A 203 -2.25 11.49 16.68
CA VAL A 203 -3.57 11.00 16.26
C VAL A 203 -3.55 10.66 14.77
N CYS A 204 -3.03 11.54 13.92
CA CYS A 204 -2.93 11.33 12.48
C CYS A 204 -1.98 10.18 12.14
N ILE A 205 -0.80 10.14 12.78
CA ILE A 205 0.17 9.04 12.61
C ILE A 205 -0.49 7.71 12.98
N ARG A 206 -1.14 7.63 14.15
CA ARG A 206 -1.74 6.38 14.62
C ARG A 206 -2.88 5.90 13.73
N LEU A 207 -3.72 6.81 13.23
CA LEU A 207 -4.77 6.43 12.30
C LEU A 207 -4.19 5.94 10.97
N TYR A 208 -3.11 6.58 10.49
CA TYR A 208 -2.42 6.16 9.27
C TYR A 208 -1.73 4.80 9.41
N GLU A 209 -1.18 4.49 10.60
CA GLU A 209 -0.68 3.16 10.93
C GLU A 209 -1.77 2.08 10.82
N VAL A 210 -2.98 2.36 11.32
CA VAL A 210 -4.13 1.44 11.15
C VAL A 210 -4.45 1.23 9.67
N ILE A 211 -4.49 2.30 8.87
CA ILE A 211 -4.71 2.22 7.42
C ILE A 211 -3.66 1.32 6.75
N VAL A 212 -2.38 1.53 7.06
CA VAL A 212 -1.27 0.75 6.51
C VAL A 212 -1.34 -0.72 6.97
N GLY A 213 -1.66 -0.97 8.24
CA GLY A 213 -1.78 -2.33 8.75
C GLY A 213 -2.86 -3.15 8.06
N VAL A 214 -3.97 -2.50 7.67
CA VAL A 214 -5.09 -3.15 6.96
C VAL A 214 -4.68 -3.51 5.54
N LEU A 215 -3.90 -2.66 4.87
CA LEU A 215 -3.27 -3.01 3.60
C LEU A 215 -2.32 -4.20 3.76
N MET A 216 -1.50 -4.19 4.81
CA MET A 216 -0.57 -5.28 5.10
C MET A 216 -1.28 -6.61 5.38
N ARG A 217 -2.52 -6.60 5.88
CA ARG A 217 -3.37 -7.80 6.01
C ARG A 217 -3.94 -8.30 4.69
N SER A 218 -3.92 -7.51 3.61
CA SER A 218 -4.50 -7.92 2.33
C SER A 218 -3.51 -8.68 1.46
N ARG A 219 -3.91 -9.89 1.04
CA ARG A 219 -3.12 -10.71 0.10
C ARG A 219 -3.01 -10.05 -1.26
N LYS A 220 -4.08 -9.38 -1.71
CA LYS A 220 -4.09 -8.62 -2.97
C LYS A 220 -3.11 -7.46 -2.94
N PHE A 221 -2.75 -6.98 -1.75
CA PHE A 221 -1.73 -5.95 -1.57
C PHE A 221 -0.31 -6.53 -1.46
N VAL A 222 -0.13 -7.49 -0.55
CA VAL A 222 1.19 -8.04 -0.19
C VAL A 222 1.74 -8.98 -1.27
N SER A 223 0.90 -9.77 -1.95
CA SER A 223 1.38 -10.73 -2.95
C SER A 223 2.06 -10.05 -4.15
N PRO A 224 1.46 -9.04 -4.81
CA PRO A 224 2.14 -8.32 -5.89
C PRO A 224 3.37 -7.54 -5.39
N LEU A 225 3.32 -7.01 -4.17
CA LEU A 225 4.44 -6.32 -3.53
C LEU A 225 5.65 -7.26 -3.40
N LEU A 226 5.46 -8.49 -2.91
CA LEU A 226 6.54 -9.48 -2.81
C LEU A 226 6.98 -10.00 -4.17
N ALA A 227 6.05 -10.20 -5.12
CA ALA A 227 6.38 -10.58 -6.50
C ALA A 227 7.31 -9.56 -7.16
N SER A 228 7.08 -8.26 -6.92
CA SER A 228 7.91 -7.18 -7.46
C SER A 228 9.36 -7.22 -7.00
N GLN A 229 9.66 -7.92 -5.89
CA GLN A 229 11.03 -8.11 -5.38
C GLN A 229 11.71 -9.35 -5.97
N ILE A 230 10.96 -10.28 -6.57
CA ILE A 230 11.48 -11.56 -7.07
C ILE A 230 11.85 -11.45 -8.55
N THR A 231 11.02 -10.79 -9.35
CA THR A 231 11.22 -10.66 -10.79
C THR A 231 12.29 -9.62 -11.09
N PRO A 232 13.37 -9.96 -11.84
CA PRO A 232 14.37 -8.99 -12.26
C PRO A 232 13.77 -7.87 -13.13
N LEU A 233 14.23 -6.64 -12.89
CA LEU A 233 13.74 -5.44 -13.59
C LEU A 233 14.86 -4.79 -14.41
N ALA A 234 14.46 -4.13 -15.50
CA ALA A 234 15.35 -3.25 -16.25
C ALA A 234 15.73 -2.01 -15.43
N PRO A 235 16.90 -1.38 -15.70
CA PRO A 235 17.29 -0.12 -15.07
C PRO A 235 16.17 0.93 -15.16
N SER A 236 15.99 1.71 -14.10
CA SER A 236 14.98 2.79 -13.99
C SER A 236 13.51 2.36 -14.16
N THR A 237 13.23 1.06 -14.32
CA THR A 237 11.85 0.56 -14.38
C THR A 237 11.35 0.36 -12.96
N ILE A 238 10.30 1.11 -12.60
CA ILE A 238 9.57 0.89 -11.35
C ILE A 238 8.30 0.12 -11.73
N PRO A 239 7.96 -0.98 -11.04
CA PRO A 239 6.74 -1.72 -11.34
C PRO A 239 5.51 -0.79 -11.25
N PRO A 240 4.60 -0.76 -12.24
CA PRO A 240 3.45 0.14 -12.24
C PRO A 240 2.60 0.04 -10.96
N TYR A 241 2.46 -1.17 -10.42
CA TYR A 241 1.78 -1.42 -9.15
C TYR A 241 2.45 -0.68 -7.97
N ILE A 242 3.78 -0.65 -7.90
CA ILE A 242 4.54 0.08 -6.86
C ILE A 242 4.32 1.59 -7.02
N VAL A 243 4.35 2.10 -8.25
CA VAL A 243 4.09 3.53 -8.54
C VAL A 243 2.68 3.92 -8.09
N SER A 244 1.66 3.19 -8.53
CA SER A 244 0.25 3.42 -8.19
C SER A 244 0.02 3.34 -6.68
N THR A 245 0.61 2.35 -6.02
CA THR A 245 0.51 2.16 -4.57
C THR A 245 1.18 3.28 -3.79
N ALA A 246 2.42 3.65 -4.16
CA ALA A 246 3.15 4.74 -3.54
C ALA A 246 2.40 6.07 -3.71
N LYS A 247 1.88 6.35 -4.92
CA LYS A 247 1.02 7.49 -5.21
C LYS A 247 -0.18 7.52 -4.26
N SER A 248 -0.96 6.44 -4.20
CA SER A 248 -2.18 6.37 -3.39
C SER A 248 -1.92 6.58 -1.89
N LEU A 249 -0.87 5.95 -1.35
CA LEU A 249 -0.46 6.12 0.05
C LEU A 249 -0.02 7.56 0.33
N VAL A 250 0.89 8.10 -0.48
CA VAL A 250 1.40 9.46 -0.26
C VAL A 250 0.28 10.51 -0.41
N PHE A 251 -0.55 10.43 -1.44
CA PHE A 251 -1.67 11.35 -1.62
C PHE A 251 -2.67 11.24 -0.47
N ARG A 252 -2.96 10.03 0.03
CA ARG A 252 -3.84 9.85 1.19
C ARG A 252 -3.32 10.54 2.45
N ALA A 253 -2.01 10.55 2.67
CA ALA A 253 -1.41 11.25 3.80
C ALA A 253 -1.56 12.78 3.73
N PHE A 254 -1.76 13.34 2.53
CA PHE A 254 -1.94 14.77 2.29
C PHE A 254 -3.41 15.21 2.19
N LEU A 255 -4.35 14.26 2.08
CA LEU A 255 -5.78 14.54 2.17
C LEU A 255 -6.22 14.73 3.63
N PRO A 256 -7.22 15.59 3.88
CA PRO A 256 -7.92 15.60 5.17
C PRO A 256 -8.40 14.19 5.53
N MET A 257 -8.11 13.73 6.75
CA MET A 257 -8.53 12.40 7.23
C MET A 257 -10.00 12.37 7.65
N VAL A 258 -10.87 12.81 6.74
CA VAL A 258 -12.33 12.84 6.92
C VAL A 258 -12.93 11.64 6.21
N PHE A 259 -13.47 10.72 6.99
CA PHE A 259 -14.13 9.49 6.55
C PHE A 259 -15.61 9.57 6.92
N HIS A 260 -16.43 10.18 6.06
CA HIS A 260 -17.84 10.48 6.35
C HIS A 260 -18.71 10.35 5.08
N PRO A 261 -19.96 9.86 5.14
CA PRO A 261 -20.78 9.59 3.95
C PRO A 261 -21.09 10.84 3.11
N ASP A 262 -21.22 12.00 3.75
CA ASP A 262 -21.53 13.26 3.07
C ASP A 262 -20.31 13.92 2.39
N VAL A 263 -19.10 13.36 2.53
CA VAL A 263 -17.86 13.97 2.05
C VAL A 263 -17.09 12.99 1.16
N ALA A 264 -16.97 13.36 -0.12
CA ALA A 264 -16.34 12.52 -1.14
C ALA A 264 -14.84 12.78 -1.34
N LEU A 265 -14.01 12.41 -0.36
CA LEU A 265 -12.55 12.49 -0.51
C LEU A 265 -11.99 11.19 -1.08
N SER A 266 -11.51 11.25 -2.32
CA SER A 266 -10.84 10.13 -3.01
C SER A 266 -9.40 10.51 -3.35
N SER A 267 -8.43 9.66 -3.00
CA SER A 267 -7.06 9.85 -3.47
C SER A 267 -6.93 9.62 -4.97
N GLU A 268 -7.75 8.73 -5.54
CA GLU A 268 -7.74 8.42 -6.97
C GLU A 268 -8.22 9.63 -7.79
N GLU A 269 -9.37 10.21 -7.43
CA GLU A 269 -9.87 11.43 -8.09
C GLU A 269 -8.86 12.57 -7.98
N TRP A 270 -8.21 12.73 -6.82
CA TRP A 270 -7.24 13.80 -6.63
C TRP A 270 -5.99 13.60 -7.48
N ILE A 271 -5.54 12.36 -7.66
CA ILE A 271 -4.43 12.03 -8.58
C ILE A 271 -4.82 12.37 -10.03
N GLU A 272 -6.03 12.03 -10.44
CA GLU A 272 -6.55 12.36 -11.78
C GLU A 272 -6.64 13.89 -12.01
N GLU A 273 -7.14 14.64 -11.01
CA GLU A 273 -7.25 16.11 -11.04
C GLU A 273 -5.91 16.82 -11.15
N GLN A 274 -4.83 16.25 -10.58
CA GLN A 274 -3.47 16.81 -10.73
C GLN A 274 -2.87 16.58 -12.12
N GLY A 275 -3.58 15.90 -13.01
CA GLY A 275 -3.14 15.61 -14.36
C GLY A 275 -2.01 14.60 -14.35
N ASP A 276 -2.34 13.31 -14.25
CA ASP A 276 -1.45 12.22 -14.65
C ASP A 276 -1.33 12.25 -16.19
N GLY A 277 -0.72 13.31 -16.72
CA GLY A 277 -0.34 13.39 -18.11
C GLY A 277 0.73 12.34 -18.34
N ASP A 278 0.29 11.20 -18.87
CA ASP A 278 1.04 10.09 -19.47
C ASP A 278 2.58 10.23 -19.35
N GLY A 279 3.12 9.90 -18.15
CA GLY A 279 4.58 9.85 -17.92
C GLY A 279 5.22 11.01 -17.14
N ALA A 280 4.48 11.87 -16.43
CA ALA A 280 5.09 12.85 -15.53
C ALA A 280 5.91 12.18 -14.42
N GLU A 281 7.24 12.35 -14.43
CA GLU A 281 8.16 11.77 -13.43
C GLU A 281 7.94 12.31 -12.00
N MET A 282 7.26 13.45 -11.86
CA MET A 282 7.06 14.15 -10.60
C MET A 282 5.66 14.79 -10.55
N LEU A 283 4.95 14.57 -9.45
CA LEU A 283 3.62 15.14 -9.18
C LEU A 283 3.69 16.16 -8.04
N TRP A 284 2.81 17.15 -8.04
CA TRP A 284 2.74 18.17 -6.98
C TRP A 284 1.56 17.88 -6.04
N LEU A 285 1.85 17.78 -4.75
CA LEU A 285 0.87 17.55 -3.68
C LEU A 285 0.39 18.88 -3.06
N LYS A 286 1.33 19.81 -2.92
CA LYS A 286 1.13 21.19 -2.46
C LYS A 286 1.99 22.12 -3.34
N PRO A 287 1.79 23.45 -3.30
CA PRO A 287 2.63 24.37 -4.07
C PRO A 287 4.14 24.21 -3.83
N ASP A 288 4.54 23.76 -2.64
CA ASP A 288 5.92 23.55 -2.19
C ASP A 288 6.27 22.08 -1.92
N VAL A 289 5.36 21.13 -2.18
CA VAL A 289 5.62 19.69 -1.94
C VAL A 289 5.37 18.88 -3.20
N CYS A 290 6.37 18.13 -3.64
CA CYS A 290 6.27 17.21 -4.77
C CYS A 290 6.55 15.75 -4.37
N PHE A 291 6.13 14.84 -5.24
CA PHE A 291 6.24 13.40 -5.09
C PHE A 291 6.84 12.78 -6.35
N SER A 292 7.72 11.79 -6.16
CA SER A 292 8.10 10.83 -7.20
C SER A 292 8.13 9.41 -6.65
N ALA A 293 7.85 8.43 -7.52
CA ALA A 293 8.05 7.04 -7.16
C ALA A 293 9.54 6.68 -7.18
N GLY A 294 9.94 5.80 -6.27
CA GLY A 294 11.29 5.22 -6.22
C GLY A 294 11.25 3.70 -6.16
N PHE A 295 12.41 3.06 -6.30
CA PHE A 295 12.57 1.64 -6.05
C PHE A 295 14.00 1.35 -5.58
N TYR A 296 14.19 0.30 -4.77
CA TYR A 296 15.49 -0.06 -4.18
C TYR A 296 16.16 1.06 -3.35
N LEU A 297 15.38 1.94 -2.73
CA LEU A 297 15.89 3.11 -2.00
C LEU A 297 16.78 2.74 -0.80
N GLU A 298 16.71 1.51 -0.32
CA GLU A 298 17.62 0.94 0.68
C GLU A 298 19.07 0.80 0.19
N HIS A 299 19.28 0.79 -1.14
CA HIS A 299 20.60 0.78 -1.74
C HIS A 299 21.09 2.21 -2.00
N ASP A 300 22.26 2.56 -1.45
CA ASP A 300 22.80 3.92 -1.47
C ASP A 300 22.93 4.51 -2.90
N GLU A 301 23.33 3.72 -3.89
CA GLU A 301 23.40 4.19 -5.29
C GLU A 301 22.02 4.54 -5.86
N HIS A 302 20.98 3.75 -5.54
CA HIS A 302 19.61 4.02 -5.98
C HIS A 302 18.99 5.20 -5.25
N LEU A 303 19.26 5.32 -3.95
CA LEU A 303 18.87 6.48 -3.16
C LEU A 303 19.42 7.77 -3.78
N ARG A 304 20.73 7.81 -4.03
CA ARG A 304 21.41 8.98 -4.61
C ARG A 304 20.89 9.29 -6.00
N ALA A 305 20.70 8.28 -6.86
CA ALA A 305 20.13 8.48 -8.18
C ALA A 305 18.72 9.06 -8.11
N ALA A 306 17.84 8.52 -7.25
CA ALA A 306 16.48 9.00 -7.09
C ALA A 306 16.44 10.45 -6.57
N VAL A 307 17.27 10.79 -5.59
CA VAL A 307 17.40 12.17 -5.09
C VAL A 307 17.96 13.09 -6.18
N GLY A 308 18.99 12.66 -6.91
CA GLY A 308 19.59 13.43 -8.00
C GLY A 308 18.58 13.72 -9.12
N ARG A 309 17.73 12.75 -9.46
CA ARG A 309 16.63 12.93 -10.41
C ARG A 309 15.63 13.96 -9.90
N MET A 310 15.13 13.80 -8.67
CA MET A 310 14.16 14.72 -8.08
C MET A 310 14.69 16.15 -7.98
N VAL A 311 15.92 16.34 -7.51
CA VAL A 311 16.54 17.67 -7.39
C VAL A 311 16.67 18.33 -8.76
N ARG A 312 17.09 17.58 -9.79
CA ARG A 312 17.12 18.08 -11.17
C ARG A 312 15.74 18.53 -11.63
N SER A 313 14.69 17.74 -11.38
CA SER A 313 13.31 18.07 -11.75
C SER A 313 12.80 19.30 -11.00
N ILE A 314 13.10 19.44 -9.70
CA ILE A 314 12.73 20.63 -8.92
C ILE A 314 13.42 21.88 -9.47
N GLN A 315 14.72 21.81 -9.78
CA GLN A 315 15.49 22.93 -10.35
C GLN A 315 14.86 23.47 -11.65
N GLN A 316 14.34 22.59 -12.49
CA GLN A 316 13.70 22.98 -13.76
C GLN A 316 12.39 23.76 -13.56
N THR A 317 11.72 23.61 -12.41
CA THR A 317 10.44 24.30 -12.14
C THR A 317 10.60 25.77 -11.72
N SER A 318 11.82 26.22 -11.38
CA SER A 318 12.11 27.61 -10.98
C SER A 318 11.22 28.17 -9.84
N LYS A 319 10.70 27.31 -8.95
CA LYS A 319 9.86 27.75 -7.83
C LYS A 319 10.69 28.50 -6.77
N PRO A 320 10.20 29.65 -6.26
CA PRO A 320 10.88 30.37 -5.20
C PRO A 320 10.68 29.69 -3.83
N GLY A 321 11.67 29.82 -2.96
CA GLY A 321 11.60 29.34 -1.56
C GLY A 321 12.06 27.90 -1.38
N VAL A 322 11.64 27.32 -0.24
CA VAL A 322 11.95 25.93 0.11
C VAL A 322 10.93 25.00 -0.56
N VAL A 323 11.42 23.98 -1.24
CA VAL A 323 10.59 22.91 -1.81
C VAL A 323 10.92 21.59 -1.10
N TYR A 324 9.89 20.83 -0.76
CA TYR A 324 10.04 19.48 -0.23
C TYR A 324 9.68 18.45 -1.30
N GLY A 325 10.48 17.40 -1.39
CA GLY A 325 10.26 16.28 -2.28
C GLY A 325 10.09 14.98 -1.49
N ILE A 326 9.18 14.13 -1.94
CA ILE A 326 8.90 12.82 -1.36
C ILE A 326 9.22 11.76 -2.40
N ILE A 327 10.19 10.90 -2.10
CA ILE A 327 10.51 9.72 -2.92
C ILE A 327 10.03 8.49 -2.16
N CYS A 328 9.09 7.71 -2.72
CA CYS A 328 8.55 6.54 -2.05
C CYS A 328 8.58 5.29 -2.94
N SER A 329 9.10 4.18 -2.40
CA SER A 329 9.10 2.85 -3.02
C SER A 329 8.08 1.89 -2.41
N VAL A 330 7.15 2.40 -1.60
CA VAL A 330 6.28 1.64 -0.69
C VAL A 330 7.06 0.99 0.46
N PHE A 331 8.24 0.41 0.23
CA PHE A 331 9.08 -0.12 1.32
C PHE A 331 9.78 0.99 2.11
N HIS A 332 10.25 2.02 1.41
CA HIS A 332 11.00 3.12 1.98
C HIS A 332 10.49 4.46 1.47
N CYS A 333 10.66 5.50 2.28
CA CYS A 333 10.36 6.89 1.94
C CYS A 333 11.58 7.76 2.25
N VAL A 334 11.81 8.77 1.42
CA VAL A 334 12.88 9.75 1.58
C VAL A 334 12.26 11.13 1.45
N ILE A 335 12.56 12.01 2.41
CA ILE A 335 12.15 13.41 2.36
C ILE A 335 13.36 14.24 1.95
N VAL A 336 13.22 14.99 0.87
CA VAL A 336 14.23 15.90 0.33
C VAL A 336 13.77 17.32 0.63
N ARG A 337 14.66 18.17 1.15
CA ARG A 337 14.47 19.61 1.27
C ARG A 337 15.39 20.28 0.26
N PHE A 338 14.86 21.12 -0.61
CA PHE A 338 15.61 21.86 -1.61
C PHE A 338 15.43 23.37 -1.39
N GLU A 339 16.54 24.11 -1.37
CA GLU A 339 16.56 25.57 -1.21
C GLU A 339 17.79 26.17 -1.88
N LEU A 340 17.57 27.20 -2.72
CA LEU A 340 18.64 28.01 -3.35
C LEU A 340 19.74 27.19 -4.05
N GLY A 341 19.39 26.09 -4.69
CA GLY A 341 20.36 25.24 -5.39
C GLY A 341 21.09 24.24 -4.50
N SER A 342 20.81 24.21 -3.19
CA SER A 342 21.27 23.18 -2.26
C SER A 342 20.13 22.24 -1.89
N PHE A 343 20.47 21.03 -1.44
CA PHE A 343 19.49 20.11 -0.89
C PHE A 343 19.96 19.48 0.41
N GLN A 344 19.02 18.89 1.13
CA GLN A 344 19.24 18.01 2.26
C GLN A 344 18.24 16.87 2.15
N HIS A 345 18.54 15.70 2.70
CA HIS A 345 17.56 14.63 2.73
C HIS A 345 17.76 13.68 3.91
N THR A 346 16.65 13.03 4.29
CA THR A 346 16.66 11.91 5.25
C THR A 346 17.39 10.70 4.65
N PRO A 347 17.82 9.73 5.48
CA PRO A 347 18.12 8.40 4.94
C PRO A 347 16.84 7.76 4.34
N ALA A 348 16.97 6.59 3.72
CA ALA A 348 15.81 5.79 3.31
C ALA A 348 15.07 5.28 4.56
N LEU A 349 14.01 5.96 4.94
CA LEU A 349 13.21 5.63 6.11
C LEU A 349 12.27 4.48 5.76
N ARG A 350 12.27 3.40 6.55
CA ARG A 350 11.29 2.31 6.38
C ARG A 350 9.88 2.89 6.42
N PHE A 351 9.11 2.68 5.37
CA PHE A 351 7.75 3.19 5.23
C PHE A 351 6.72 2.14 5.62
N LEU A 352 6.59 1.04 4.85
CA LEU A 352 5.79 -0.09 5.30
C LEU A 352 6.46 -0.80 6.50
N PRO A 353 5.66 -1.25 7.49
CA PRO A 353 6.17 -2.07 8.57
C PRO A 353 6.67 -3.42 8.03
N SER A 354 7.57 -4.05 8.78
CA SER A 354 7.96 -5.44 8.50
C SER A 354 6.74 -6.35 8.60
N ARG A 355 6.69 -7.41 7.78
CA ARG A 355 5.66 -8.46 7.92
C ARG A 355 5.71 -9.14 9.29
N PHE A 356 6.88 -9.13 9.93
CA PHE A 356 7.11 -9.67 11.28
C PHE A 356 7.22 -8.57 12.34
N ALA A 357 6.67 -7.39 12.09
CA ALA A 357 6.72 -6.31 13.06
C ALA A 357 5.84 -6.63 14.28
N ASP A 358 6.29 -6.19 15.45
CA ASP A 358 5.54 -6.14 16.71
C ASP A 358 4.86 -4.78 16.92
N SER A 359 5.25 -3.77 16.15
CA SER A 359 4.68 -2.43 16.13
C SER A 359 4.40 -1.98 14.70
N PRO A 360 3.28 -1.28 14.45
CA PRO A 360 3.01 -0.73 13.12
C PRO A 360 3.77 0.58 12.87
N SER A 361 4.41 1.14 13.89
CA SER A 361 5.13 2.41 13.79
C SER A 361 6.38 2.28 12.95
N THR A 362 6.51 3.18 11.97
CA THR A 362 7.71 3.28 11.15
C THR A 362 8.20 4.73 11.06
N PRO A 363 9.52 4.95 10.92
CA PRO A 363 10.05 6.29 10.76
C PRO A 363 9.57 6.96 9.46
N GLY A 364 9.29 6.18 8.41
CA GLY A 364 8.76 6.70 7.15
C GLY A 364 7.33 7.20 7.26
N ILE A 365 6.44 6.47 7.95
CA ILE A 365 5.06 6.95 8.23
C ILE A 365 5.14 8.24 9.04
N THR A 366 5.93 8.25 10.11
CA THR A 366 6.11 9.44 10.95
C THR A 366 6.60 10.61 10.11
N ALA A 367 7.65 10.43 9.29
CA ALA A 367 8.19 11.52 8.50
C ALA A 367 7.22 12.09 7.47
N LEU A 368 6.48 11.21 6.77
CA LEU A 368 5.47 11.60 5.80
C LEU A 368 4.37 12.44 6.45
N LEU A 369 3.82 11.97 7.58
CA LEU A 369 2.69 12.62 8.23
C LEU A 369 3.10 13.93 8.89
N ARG A 370 4.33 14.02 9.41
CA ARG A 370 4.86 15.28 9.94
C ARG A 370 5.06 16.33 8.85
N LEU A 371 5.51 15.92 7.66
CA LEU A 371 5.56 16.82 6.50
C LEU A 371 4.16 17.25 6.07
N ALA A 372 3.21 16.33 5.99
CA ALA A 372 1.82 16.63 5.61
C ALA A 372 1.14 17.60 6.59
N TYR A 373 1.43 17.44 7.89
CA TYR A 373 0.88 18.24 9.00
C TYR A 373 1.52 19.63 9.15
N ALA A 374 2.70 19.86 8.56
CA ALA A 374 3.44 21.09 8.75
C ALA A 374 2.62 22.34 8.31
N PRO A 375 2.42 23.33 9.19
CA PRO A 375 1.62 24.53 8.90
C PRO A 375 2.40 25.49 8.01
N ARG A 376 2.45 25.21 6.70
CA ARG A 376 3.33 25.94 5.77
C ARG A 376 2.59 26.75 4.71
N TYR A 377 1.30 26.50 4.55
CA TYR A 377 0.39 27.36 3.78
C TYR A 377 -0.92 27.51 4.56
N ASN A 378 -1.69 28.58 4.26
CA ASN A 378 -3.09 28.68 4.63
C ASN A 378 -3.77 27.41 4.12
N ASP A 379 -3.94 26.45 5.02
CA ASP A 379 -4.34 25.10 4.68
C ASP A 379 -5.73 25.18 4.06
N ALA A 380 -5.79 25.03 2.73
CA ALA A 380 -7.02 24.92 1.96
C ALA A 380 -7.80 23.63 2.29
N LEU A 381 -7.54 22.99 3.43
CA LEU A 381 -8.22 21.79 3.90
C LEU A 381 -9.74 22.01 3.92
N SER A 382 -10.20 23.15 4.44
CA SER A 382 -11.62 23.51 4.37
C SER A 382 -12.12 23.62 2.94
N GLU A 383 -11.36 24.23 2.03
CA GLU A 383 -11.77 24.35 0.62
C GLU A 383 -11.85 22.98 -0.06
N ILE A 384 -10.87 22.10 0.19
CA ILE A 384 -10.84 20.72 -0.30
C ILE A 384 -12.08 19.97 0.21
N VAL A 385 -12.32 19.97 1.52
CA VAL A 385 -13.47 19.26 2.12
C VAL A 385 -14.81 19.86 1.65
N LEU A 386 -14.95 21.19 1.63
CA LEU A 386 -16.16 21.88 1.18
C LEU A 386 -16.46 21.62 -0.30
N SER A 387 -15.42 21.52 -1.14
CA SER A 387 -15.60 21.25 -2.57
C SER A 387 -16.26 19.89 -2.83
N LYS A 388 -15.95 18.90 -1.96
CA LYS A 388 -16.44 17.52 -1.99
C LYS A 388 -17.60 17.25 -1.02
N TRP A 389 -18.08 18.28 -0.31
CA TRP A 389 -19.24 18.16 0.57
C TRP A 389 -20.54 18.18 -0.25
N GLN A 390 -21.39 17.16 -0.07
CA GLN A 390 -22.62 17.00 -0.84
C GLN A 390 -23.67 18.10 -0.56
N PHE A 391 -23.65 18.66 0.64
CA PHE A 391 -24.59 19.72 1.05
C PHE A 391 -23.94 21.09 0.90
N LYS A 392 -23.94 21.66 -0.30
CA LYS A 392 -23.47 23.04 -0.50
C LYS A 392 -24.57 24.02 -0.06
N PRO A 393 -24.41 24.77 1.04
CA PRO A 393 -25.38 25.79 1.38
C PRO A 393 -25.47 26.81 0.26
N ARG A 394 -26.71 27.17 -0.15
CA ARG A 394 -26.94 28.32 -1.02
C ARG A 394 -26.59 29.57 -0.23
N LEU A 395 -25.36 30.04 -0.39
CA LEU A 395 -24.98 31.36 0.09
C LEU A 395 -25.49 32.37 -0.94
N ASP A 396 -26.54 33.10 -0.58
CA ASP A 396 -26.84 34.37 -1.25
C ASP A 396 -25.62 35.29 -1.10
N ALA A 397 -25.42 36.22 -2.05
CA ALA A 397 -24.22 37.06 -2.19
C ALA A 397 -23.61 37.47 -0.83
N PRO A 398 -22.26 37.47 -0.68
CA PRO A 398 -21.58 37.60 0.60
C PRO A 398 -22.06 38.83 1.36
N GLN A 399 -22.88 38.60 2.39
CA GLN A 399 -23.29 39.64 3.32
C GLN A 399 -22.34 39.59 4.51
N ALA A 400 -21.88 40.77 4.96
CA ALA A 400 -21.07 40.87 6.16
C ALA A 400 -21.84 40.28 7.36
N THR A 401 -21.30 39.21 7.92
CA THR A 401 -21.81 38.52 9.10
C THR A 401 -21.23 39.14 10.38
N TYR A 402 -21.81 38.79 11.53
CA TYR A 402 -21.19 39.14 12.82
C TYR A 402 -19.80 38.50 13.01
N MET A 403 -19.51 37.40 12.31
CA MET A 403 -18.22 36.71 12.38
C MET A 403 -17.10 37.57 11.79
N ASP A 404 -17.38 38.42 10.80
CA ASP A 404 -16.38 39.32 10.19
C ASP A 404 -15.87 40.40 11.17
N ARG A 405 -16.54 40.57 12.31
CA ARG A 405 -16.15 41.51 13.37
C ARG A 405 -15.39 40.85 14.52
N LEU A 406 -15.32 39.53 14.54
CA LEU A 406 -14.62 38.80 15.60
C LEU A 406 -13.13 38.64 15.23
N PRO A 407 -12.22 38.76 16.20
CA PRO A 407 -10.84 38.37 16.01
C PRO A 407 -10.72 36.89 15.59
N PRO A 408 -9.75 36.51 14.73
CA PRO A 408 -9.54 35.13 14.29
C PRO A 408 -9.43 34.13 15.45
N GLU A 409 -8.87 34.54 16.59
CA GLU A 409 -8.70 33.70 17.78
C GLU A 409 -10.06 33.31 18.40
N LEU A 410 -11.04 34.22 18.36
CA LEU A 410 -12.40 33.91 18.82
C LEU A 410 -13.12 33.00 17.83
N ILE A 411 -12.89 33.18 16.52
CA ILE A 411 -13.46 32.34 15.46
C ILE A 411 -12.89 30.91 15.56
N ALA A 412 -11.58 30.76 15.75
CA ALA A 412 -10.92 29.47 16.00
C ALA A 412 -11.49 28.80 17.25
N ARG A 413 -11.65 29.57 18.33
CA ARG A 413 -12.26 29.05 19.55
C ARG A 413 -13.69 28.58 19.33
N ILE A 414 -14.50 29.29 18.56
CA ILE A 414 -15.85 28.86 18.17
C ILE A 414 -15.77 27.53 17.40
N ALA A 415 -14.88 27.43 16.39
CA ALA A 415 -14.70 26.21 15.61
C ALA A 415 -14.38 24.98 16.49
N SER A 416 -13.48 25.13 17.47
CA SER A 416 -13.11 24.05 18.41
C SER A 416 -14.25 23.51 19.29
N PHE A 417 -15.33 24.29 19.46
CA PHE A 417 -16.53 23.88 20.19
C PHE A 417 -17.57 23.19 19.31
N ILE A 418 -17.42 23.23 17.98
CA ILE A 418 -18.33 22.56 17.05
C ILE A 418 -17.99 21.06 17.03
N PRO A 419 -18.91 20.19 17.48
CA PRO A 419 -18.58 18.79 17.72
C PRO A 419 -18.77 17.90 16.49
N ASP A 420 -19.66 18.27 15.57
CA ASP A 420 -20.00 17.48 14.39
C ASP A 420 -19.47 18.11 13.10
N LEU A 421 -19.08 17.24 12.16
CA LEU A 421 -18.50 17.64 10.89
C LEU A 421 -19.47 18.52 10.08
N LYS A 422 -20.77 18.20 10.04
CA LYS A 422 -21.74 18.93 9.20
C LYS A 422 -21.87 20.39 9.64
N THR A 423 -21.97 20.64 10.94
CA THR A 423 -22.03 21.98 11.51
C THR A 423 -20.69 22.71 11.32
N LEU A 424 -19.57 21.99 11.43
CA LEU A 424 -18.24 22.58 11.19
C LEU A 424 -18.10 23.03 9.73
N LEU A 425 -18.57 22.24 8.78
CA LEU A 425 -18.57 22.59 7.35
C LEU A 425 -19.56 23.71 7.04
N ALA A 426 -20.74 23.71 7.66
CA ALA A 426 -21.67 24.84 7.54
C ALA A 426 -21.04 26.13 8.07
N PHE A 427 -20.34 26.08 9.20
CA PHE A 427 -19.58 27.20 9.73
C PHE A 427 -18.44 27.63 8.80
N ALA A 428 -17.66 26.67 8.28
CA ALA A 428 -16.59 26.93 7.33
C ALA A 428 -17.10 27.64 6.06
N SER A 429 -18.31 27.31 5.61
CA SER A 429 -18.90 27.90 4.41
C SER A 429 -19.30 29.38 4.53
N LEU A 430 -19.37 29.94 5.75
CA LEU A 430 -19.91 31.30 5.95
C LEU A 430 -19.08 32.38 5.25
N ASN A 431 -17.76 32.35 5.41
CA ASN A 431 -16.82 33.27 4.77
C ASN A 431 -15.38 32.70 4.77
N PRO A 432 -14.42 33.33 4.06
CA PRO A 432 -13.04 32.85 4.02
C PRO A 432 -12.35 32.80 5.40
N THR A 433 -12.71 33.67 6.34
CA THR A 433 -12.13 33.68 7.68
C THR A 433 -12.59 32.47 8.50
N THR A 434 -13.88 32.15 8.49
CA THR A 434 -14.41 30.94 9.14
C THR A 434 -13.91 29.67 8.47
N ALA A 435 -13.76 29.67 7.14
CA ALA A 435 -13.13 28.56 6.40
C ALA A 435 -11.69 28.32 6.87
N ALA A 436 -10.87 29.37 6.95
CA ALA A 436 -9.49 29.25 7.40
C ALA A 436 -9.39 28.71 8.84
N GLN A 437 -10.23 29.21 9.77
CA GLN A 437 -10.19 28.76 11.16
C GLN A 437 -10.76 27.34 11.35
N ALA A 438 -11.83 26.97 10.62
CA ALA A 438 -12.34 25.60 10.62
C ALA A 438 -11.32 24.61 10.03
N GLY A 439 -10.44 25.07 9.14
CA GLY A 439 -9.40 24.25 8.53
C GLY A 439 -8.42 23.68 9.56
N SER A 440 -8.20 24.38 10.67
CA SER A 440 -7.39 23.88 11.79
C SER A 440 -8.03 22.68 12.48
N GLU A 441 -9.37 22.65 12.59
CA GLU A 441 -10.09 21.49 13.14
C GLU A 441 -10.12 20.31 12.15
N LEU A 442 -10.14 20.59 10.84
CA LEU A 442 -10.09 19.55 9.80
C LEU A 442 -8.72 18.89 9.64
N ARG A 443 -7.69 19.37 10.34
CA ARG A 443 -6.41 18.67 10.48
C ARG A 443 -6.53 17.40 11.32
N PHE A 444 -7.55 17.33 12.17
CA PHE A 444 -7.83 16.16 12.98
C PHE A 444 -8.74 15.20 12.22
N PRO A 445 -8.56 13.88 12.41
CA PRO A 445 -9.38 12.92 11.69
C PRO A 445 -10.84 12.90 12.16
N PHE A 446 -11.74 12.73 11.19
CA PHE A 446 -13.15 12.43 11.42
C PHE A 446 -13.46 11.04 10.88
N ILE A 447 -14.14 10.21 11.68
CA ILE A 447 -14.67 8.91 11.25
C ILE A 447 -16.15 8.86 11.63
N GLY A 448 -17.02 8.93 10.62
CA GLY A 448 -18.45 9.14 10.82
C GLY A 448 -18.71 10.38 11.68
N ASP A 449 -19.56 10.22 12.69
CA ASP A 449 -19.92 11.30 13.62
C ASP A 449 -18.86 11.57 14.71
N TYR A 450 -17.67 10.98 14.61
CA TYR A 450 -16.63 11.08 15.62
C TYR A 450 -15.43 11.90 15.16
N HIS A 451 -15.10 12.93 15.93
CA HIS A 451 -13.87 13.70 15.83
C HIS A 451 -12.81 13.06 16.74
N LEU A 452 -11.68 12.59 16.19
CA LEU A 452 -10.62 11.93 16.96
C LEU A 452 -9.68 12.97 17.60
N LEU A 453 -9.47 12.86 18.91
CA LEU A 453 -8.77 13.88 19.70
C LEU A 453 -7.47 13.37 20.34
N GLN A 454 -7.40 12.09 20.70
CA GLN A 454 -6.22 11.54 21.38
C GLN A 454 -6.08 10.04 21.11
N VAL A 455 -4.84 9.55 21.08
CA VAL A 455 -4.53 8.12 21.07
C VAL A 455 -4.52 7.57 22.50
N LYS A 456 -5.13 6.39 22.71
CA LYS A 456 -4.92 5.58 23.91
C LYS A 456 -3.91 4.48 23.61
N THR A 457 -3.10 4.13 24.61
CA THR A 457 -2.12 3.05 24.52
C THR A 457 -2.84 1.72 24.25
N HIS A 458 -2.74 1.25 23.01
CA HIS A 458 -3.19 -0.06 22.56
C HIS A 458 -2.41 -0.40 21.29
N ASP A 459 -1.45 -1.30 21.42
CA ASP A 459 -0.55 -1.68 20.34
C ASP A 459 -1.11 -2.90 19.63
N ASP A 460 -1.76 -2.64 18.51
CA ASP A 460 -2.14 -3.63 17.53
C ASP A 460 -1.79 -3.08 16.15
N LEU A 461 -1.46 -3.97 15.23
CA LEU A 461 -1.03 -3.62 13.88
C LEU A 461 -2.17 -3.06 13.03
N THR A 462 -3.43 -3.38 13.35
CA THR A 462 -4.61 -3.12 12.50
C THR A 462 -5.77 -2.46 13.22
N GLN A 463 -5.62 -2.21 14.52
CA GLN A 463 -6.59 -1.49 15.32
C GLN A 463 -5.89 -0.56 16.32
N ALA A 464 -6.58 0.51 16.69
CA ALA A 464 -6.08 1.45 17.67
C ALA A 464 -7.22 2.04 18.48
N MET A 465 -6.91 2.39 19.73
CA MET A 465 -7.86 3.00 20.64
C MET A 465 -7.69 4.51 20.63
N PHE A 466 -8.79 5.23 20.49
CA PHE A 466 -8.82 6.68 20.46
C PHE A 466 -9.81 7.24 21.49
N VAL A 467 -9.53 8.45 21.95
CA VAL A 467 -10.53 9.33 22.55
C VAL A 467 -11.15 10.14 21.42
N GLY A 468 -12.46 10.01 21.23
CA GLY A 468 -13.20 10.76 20.21
C GLY A 468 -14.36 11.52 20.81
N ARG A 469 -14.75 12.62 20.17
CA ARG A 469 -15.94 13.40 20.49
C ARG A 469 -17.02 13.08 19.46
N ASN A 470 -18.21 12.69 19.90
CA ASN A 470 -19.33 12.46 18.99
C ASN A 470 -20.02 13.76 18.59
N GLY A 471 -20.93 13.71 17.61
CA GLY A 471 -21.71 14.86 17.15
C GLY A 471 -22.61 15.54 18.21
N ARG A 472 -22.72 15.01 19.42
CA ARG A 472 -23.38 15.67 20.57
C ARG A 472 -22.39 16.36 21.52
N GLY A 473 -21.11 16.39 21.17
CA GLY A 473 -20.04 16.95 22.00
C GLY A 473 -19.59 16.06 23.15
N ARG A 474 -20.04 14.80 23.23
CA ARG A 474 -19.63 13.88 24.30
C ARG A 474 -18.37 13.12 23.90
N THR A 475 -17.40 13.13 24.79
CA THR A 475 -16.17 12.35 24.66
C THR A 475 -16.42 10.88 25.00
N THR A 476 -15.89 9.97 24.20
CA THR A 476 -15.95 8.52 24.39
C THR A 476 -14.67 7.84 23.94
N THR A 477 -14.49 6.57 24.30
CA THR A 477 -13.39 5.75 23.80
C THR A 477 -13.86 4.94 22.59
N LEU A 478 -13.09 5.00 21.51
CA LEU A 478 -13.37 4.33 20.25
C LEU A 478 -12.27 3.32 19.96
N CYS A 479 -12.64 2.11 19.59
CA CYS A 479 -11.75 1.21 18.86
C CYS A 479 -11.94 1.51 17.37
N VAL A 480 -10.88 1.99 16.72
CA VAL A 480 -10.85 2.11 15.26
C VAL A 480 -10.11 0.89 14.73
N GLN A 481 -10.81 0.09 13.93
CA GLN A 481 -10.27 -1.08 13.26
C GLN A 481 -10.45 -0.89 11.76
N GLY A 482 -9.51 -1.39 10.96
CA GLY A 482 -9.79 -1.55 9.54
C GLY A 482 -10.01 -3.00 9.16
N MET A 483 -10.74 -3.17 8.06
CA MET A 483 -11.14 -4.46 7.52
C MET A 483 -10.75 -4.52 6.05
N GLY A 484 -10.16 -5.65 5.65
CA GLY A 484 -9.80 -5.92 4.26
C GLY A 484 -10.90 -6.66 3.49
N PRO A 485 -10.74 -6.85 2.18
CA PRO A 485 -11.74 -7.50 1.33
C PRO A 485 -11.97 -8.98 1.69
N ASP A 486 -10.96 -9.62 2.28
CA ASP A 486 -11.02 -11.02 2.70
C ASP A 486 -11.85 -11.18 4.00
N ASP A 487 -11.87 -10.16 4.86
CA ASP A 487 -12.67 -10.12 6.09
C ASP A 487 -14.14 -9.75 5.81
N THR A 488 -14.37 -8.95 4.77
CA THR A 488 -15.70 -8.48 4.40
C THR A 488 -16.56 -9.58 3.76
N MET A 489 -15.96 -10.51 3.01
CA MET A 489 -16.67 -11.61 2.38
C MET A 489 -17.44 -12.50 3.37
N TYR A 490 -16.88 -12.80 4.55
CA TYR A 490 -17.55 -13.58 5.61
C TYR A 490 -18.74 -12.83 6.27
N ASN A 491 -18.81 -11.50 6.15
CA ASN A 491 -19.79 -10.67 6.84
C ASN A 491 -20.81 -9.98 5.91
N THR A 492 -20.78 -10.30 4.61
CA THR A 492 -21.60 -9.65 3.56
C THR A 492 -23.11 -9.82 3.71
N GLN A 493 -23.61 -10.69 4.59
CA GLN A 493 -25.06 -10.84 4.78
C GLN A 493 -25.64 -10.20 6.06
N GLN A 494 -24.84 -9.80 7.06
CA GLN A 494 -25.42 -9.34 8.34
C GLN A 494 -24.72 -8.17 9.07
N ARG A 495 -23.49 -7.76 8.72
CA ARG A 495 -22.71 -6.83 9.59
C ARG A 495 -22.20 -5.53 8.97
N PHE A 496 -22.42 -5.27 7.68
CA PHE A 496 -22.16 -3.95 7.12
C PHE A 496 -23.24 -2.95 7.56
N GLY A 497 -23.07 -2.44 8.78
CA GLY A 497 -23.83 -1.29 9.27
C GLY A 497 -23.31 0.03 8.69
N SER A 498 -24.01 1.12 9.00
CA SER A 498 -23.74 2.52 8.60
C SER A 498 -22.43 3.13 9.14
N GLU A 499 -21.42 2.31 9.49
CA GLU A 499 -20.23 2.72 10.25
C GLU A 499 -18.90 2.29 9.59
N CYS A 500 -18.93 1.82 8.33
CA CYS A 500 -17.73 1.48 7.55
C CYS A 500 -17.43 2.56 6.51
N TYR A 501 -16.17 3.00 6.40
CA TYR A 501 -15.77 4.07 5.49
C TYR A 501 -14.56 3.66 4.66
N SER A 502 -14.64 3.84 3.34
CA SER A 502 -13.55 3.51 2.42
C SER A 502 -12.30 4.36 2.67
N VAL A 503 -11.12 3.75 2.55
CA VAL A 503 -9.84 4.39 2.88
C VAL A 503 -9.32 5.28 1.73
N PHE A 504 -9.36 4.77 0.49
CA PHE A 504 -8.69 5.40 -0.67
C PHE A 504 -9.68 6.02 -1.65
N THR A 505 -10.83 5.38 -1.84
CA THR A 505 -11.85 5.78 -2.79
C THR A 505 -13.08 6.29 -2.08
N HIS A 506 -13.74 7.31 -2.60
CA HIS A 506 -15.11 7.59 -2.17
C HIS A 506 -16.04 6.59 -2.85
N ILE A 507 -16.82 5.85 -2.06
CA ILE A 507 -17.77 4.87 -2.58
C ILE A 507 -19.09 5.05 -1.82
N GLU A 508 -20.19 5.11 -2.56
CA GLU A 508 -21.55 5.27 -2.00
C GLU A 508 -21.97 4.05 -1.15
N ASP A 509 -21.40 2.87 -1.44
CA ASP A 509 -21.60 1.62 -0.70
C ASP A 509 -20.26 1.04 -0.21
N ALA A 510 -20.10 0.90 1.11
CA ALA A 510 -18.91 0.32 1.71
C ALA A 510 -18.62 -1.14 1.27
N ARG A 511 -19.60 -1.84 0.66
CA ARG A 511 -19.44 -3.20 0.12
C ARG A 511 -18.56 -3.27 -1.13
N ASP A 512 -18.43 -2.16 -1.86
CA ASP A 512 -17.57 -2.10 -3.06
C ASP A 512 -16.16 -1.59 -2.73
N ALA A 513 -15.93 -1.19 -1.47
CA ALA A 513 -14.63 -0.73 -1.00
C ALA A 513 -13.67 -1.89 -0.72
N ALA A 514 -12.47 -1.80 -1.29
CA ALA A 514 -11.42 -2.78 -1.03
C ALA A 514 -10.94 -2.72 0.44
N TYR A 515 -11.01 -1.56 1.09
CA TYR A 515 -10.52 -1.35 2.45
C TYR A 515 -11.41 -0.37 3.18
N VAL A 516 -11.87 -0.73 4.38
CA VAL A 516 -12.75 0.13 5.17
C VAL A 516 -12.23 0.33 6.59
N LEU A 517 -12.49 1.51 7.16
CA LEU A 517 -12.32 1.82 8.57
C LEU A 517 -13.68 1.75 9.27
N GLN A 518 -13.68 1.23 10.49
CA GLN A 518 -14.83 1.21 11.37
C GLN A 518 -14.44 1.75 12.75
N ALA A 519 -15.23 2.68 13.27
CA ALA A 519 -15.09 3.19 14.63
C ALA A 519 -16.21 2.64 15.52
N VAL A 520 -15.86 1.80 16.49
CA VAL A 520 -16.81 1.19 17.43
C VAL A 520 -16.58 1.73 18.83
N GLN A 521 -17.66 2.10 19.53
CA GLN A 521 -17.54 2.47 20.94
C GLN A 521 -17.01 1.30 21.77
N SER A 522 -15.90 1.52 22.47
CA SER A 522 -15.36 0.55 23.40
C SER A 522 -16.33 0.34 24.56
N ARG A 523 -16.63 -0.92 24.87
CA ARG A 523 -17.36 -1.31 26.09
C ARG A 523 -16.45 -1.50 27.31
N TYR A 524 -15.14 -1.37 27.11
CA TYR A 524 -14.10 -1.50 28.14
C TYR A 524 -13.67 -0.14 28.65
#